data_AF-A0A1M6N2N1-F1
#
_entry.id   AF-A0A1M6N2N1-F1
#
_cell.length_a   1.000
_cell.length_b   1.000
_cell.length_c   1.000
_cell.angle_alpha   90.00
_cell.angle_beta   90.00
_cell.angle_gamma   90.00
#
_symmetry.space_group_name_H-M   'P 1'
#
loop_
_entity.id
_entity.type
_entity.pdbx_description
1 polymer ?
#
loop_
_entity_poly.entity_id
_entity_poly.type
_entity_poly.pdbx_seq_one_letter_code
_entity_poly.pdbx_strand_id
1 'polypeptide(L)'
;MRIKKEAKAKPEKPIGKQSRGLKNNIAMNNIINVQITIDTDAIIRDFSTPSQDPNAPTGIGHQYEFMVVTDGASISGQGGADLNFRAQVGDNVRFHGTSASDNFENAILVYGIKRFGGDQVFSPFMSFTYTKNGVSPSGFDVLPAHIGSEQFWFYEGRVITAGVENFQVVFALYTRGASGEPEVYGYFQWDPTVTVEG
;
A
#
# COMPACT_ATOMS: atom_id res chain seq x y z
N MET A 1 -48.87 -10.52 72.25
CA MET A 1 -48.82 -10.59 70.77
C MET A 1 -47.85 -9.52 70.29
N ARG A 2 -46.68 -9.92 69.77
CA ARG A 2 -45.55 -9.06 69.38
C ARG A 2 -45.83 -8.41 68.01
N ILE A 3 -45.68 -7.10 67.88
CA ILE A 3 -45.60 -6.42 66.58
C ILE A 3 -44.19 -5.81 66.46
N LYS A 4 -43.52 -6.21 65.38
CA LYS A 4 -42.10 -5.95 65.06
C LYS A 4 -41.92 -4.52 64.54
N LYS A 5 -40.83 -3.86 64.94
CA LYS A 5 -40.29 -2.67 64.28
C LYS A 5 -39.58 -3.10 62.99
N GLU A 6 -40.01 -2.60 61.84
CA GLU A 6 -39.28 -2.72 60.58
C GLU A 6 -38.22 -1.62 60.48
N ALA A 7 -36.97 -2.04 60.25
CA ALA A 7 -35.84 -1.15 60.00
C ALA A 7 -35.71 -0.88 58.50
N LYS A 8 -35.63 0.40 58.11
CA LYS A 8 -35.38 0.83 56.71
C LYS A 8 -33.93 0.54 56.32
N ALA A 9 -33.73 -0.22 55.24
CA ALA A 9 -32.43 -0.44 54.61
C ALA A 9 -31.96 0.80 53.83
N LYS A 10 -30.66 1.12 53.92
CA LYS A 10 -29.98 2.16 53.13
C LYS A 10 -29.68 1.65 51.70
N PRO A 11 -29.66 2.50 50.66
CA PRO A 11 -29.31 2.07 49.31
C PRO A 11 -27.79 1.91 49.14
N GLU A 12 -27.37 0.79 48.57
CA GLU A 12 -25.98 0.53 48.15
C GLU A 12 -25.64 1.32 46.88
N LYS A 13 -24.44 1.92 46.84
CA LYS A 13 -23.86 2.52 45.63
C LYS A 13 -23.28 1.41 44.75
N PRO A 14 -23.46 1.43 43.41
CA PRO A 14 -22.81 0.45 42.55
C PRO A 14 -21.30 0.75 42.46
N ILE A 15 -20.50 -0.24 42.86
CA ILE A 15 -19.04 -0.23 42.68
C ILE A 15 -18.74 -0.68 41.26
N GLY A 16 -18.35 0.25 40.41
CA GLY A 16 -17.69 -0.06 39.15
C GLY A 16 -16.27 -0.57 39.40
N LYS A 17 -15.94 -1.76 38.88
CA LYS A 17 -14.57 -2.13 38.52
C LYS A 17 -14.60 -2.80 37.16
N GLN A 18 -14.08 -2.06 36.18
CA GLN A 18 -13.73 -2.53 34.84
C GLN A 18 -12.73 -3.69 34.97
N SER A 19 -13.07 -4.85 34.42
CA SER A 19 -12.08 -5.87 34.11
C SER A 19 -11.23 -5.35 32.94
N ARG A 20 -9.98 -4.96 33.24
CA ARG A 20 -8.96 -4.73 32.20
C ARG A 20 -8.74 -6.07 31.49
N GLY A 21 -9.27 -6.19 30.28
CA GLY A 21 -8.89 -7.26 29.37
C GLY A 21 -7.38 -7.21 29.15
N LEU A 22 -6.70 -8.33 29.40
CA LEU A 22 -5.33 -8.51 28.92
C LEU A 22 -5.36 -8.35 27.39
N LYS A 23 -4.65 -7.34 26.88
CA LYS A 23 -4.27 -7.31 25.47
C LYS A 23 -3.29 -8.45 25.25
N ASN A 24 -3.77 -9.56 24.72
CA ASN A 24 -2.91 -10.59 24.16
C ASN A 24 -2.22 -9.96 22.94
N ASN A 25 -1.02 -9.42 23.12
CA ASN A 25 -0.12 -9.11 22.02
C ASN A 25 0.42 -10.44 21.49
N ILE A 26 -0.38 -11.15 20.70
CA ILE A 26 0.15 -12.18 19.81
C ILE A 26 0.97 -11.41 18.78
N ALA A 27 2.28 -11.62 18.76
CA ALA A 27 3.12 -11.13 17.68
C ALA A 27 2.60 -11.76 16.38
N MET A 28 1.81 -11.00 15.63
CA MET A 28 1.32 -11.38 14.32
C MET A 28 2.11 -10.60 13.29
N ASN A 29 2.53 -11.28 12.23
CA ASN A 29 3.09 -10.63 11.06
C ASN A 29 2.03 -9.68 10.48
N ASN A 30 2.43 -8.46 10.20
CA ASN A 30 1.58 -7.43 9.65
C ASN A 30 1.61 -7.44 8.13
N ILE A 31 0.56 -6.90 7.53
CA ILE A 31 0.54 -6.51 6.12
C ILE A 31 0.84 -5.02 6.07
N ILE A 32 1.93 -4.66 5.41
CA ILE A 32 2.34 -3.29 5.16
C ILE A 32 2.00 -2.98 3.70
N ASN A 33 1.11 -2.01 3.47
CA ASN A 33 0.78 -1.58 2.12
C ASN A 33 1.58 -0.33 1.76
N VAL A 34 2.26 -0.39 0.62
CA VAL A 34 2.94 0.73 -0.01
C VAL A 34 2.18 1.08 -1.29
N GLN A 35 1.71 2.32 -1.37
CA GLN A 35 1.13 2.91 -2.56
C GLN A 35 2.22 3.65 -3.32
N ILE A 36 2.29 3.42 -4.63
CA ILE A 36 3.08 4.19 -5.58
C ILE A 36 2.11 4.97 -6.45
N THR A 37 2.28 6.29 -6.51
CA THR A 37 1.60 7.15 -7.49
C THR A 37 2.61 7.70 -8.47
N ILE A 38 2.33 7.56 -9.77
CA ILE A 38 3.20 8.01 -10.87
C ILE A 38 2.57 9.22 -11.60
N ASP A 39 3.34 10.30 -11.76
CA ASP A 39 3.03 11.43 -12.65
C ASP A 39 3.38 11.06 -14.09
N THR A 40 2.41 10.41 -14.75
CA THR A 40 2.55 9.93 -16.12
C THR A 40 2.66 11.07 -17.13
N ASP A 41 2.01 12.20 -16.90
CA ASP A 41 2.04 13.35 -17.82
C ASP A 41 3.43 13.99 -17.85
N ALA A 42 4.08 14.09 -16.69
CA ALA A 42 5.46 14.54 -16.61
C ALA A 42 6.43 13.59 -17.32
N ILE A 43 6.27 12.27 -17.13
CA ILE A 43 7.10 11.27 -17.82
C ILE A 43 6.90 11.37 -19.34
N ILE A 44 5.66 11.44 -19.83
CA ILE A 44 5.38 11.52 -21.28
C ILE A 44 6.01 12.77 -21.89
N ARG A 45 5.91 13.91 -21.20
CA ARG A 45 6.51 15.17 -21.64
C ARG A 45 8.04 15.08 -21.72
N ASP A 46 8.67 14.45 -20.73
CA ASP A 46 10.13 14.48 -20.57
C ASP A 46 10.81 13.30 -21.30
N PHE A 47 10.08 12.24 -21.66
CA PHE A 47 10.57 11.05 -22.36
C PHE A 47 9.71 10.71 -23.60
N SER A 48 10.03 11.32 -24.75
CA SER A 48 9.28 11.13 -26.00
C SER A 48 9.54 9.80 -26.74
N THR A 49 10.62 9.10 -26.40
CA THR A 49 11.00 7.82 -27.02
C THR A 49 11.46 6.82 -25.96
N PRO A 50 10.57 6.38 -25.07
CA PRO A 50 10.92 5.42 -24.03
C PRO A 50 11.15 4.02 -24.63
N SER A 51 11.78 3.15 -23.84
CA SER A 51 12.02 1.77 -24.21
C SER A 51 10.71 1.03 -24.45
N GLN A 52 10.72 0.21 -25.50
CA GLN A 52 9.64 -0.73 -25.84
C GLN A 52 9.99 -2.17 -25.45
N ASP A 53 11.14 -2.39 -24.80
CA ASP A 53 11.54 -3.70 -24.29
C ASP A 53 11.34 -3.74 -22.77
N PRO A 54 10.44 -4.60 -22.25
CA PRO A 54 10.21 -4.73 -20.81
C PRO A 54 11.43 -5.22 -20.03
N ASN A 55 12.43 -5.81 -20.70
CA ASN A 55 13.67 -6.28 -20.08
C ASN A 55 14.76 -5.20 -20.05
N ALA A 56 14.56 -4.09 -20.77
CA ALA A 56 15.46 -2.95 -20.80
C ALA A 56 14.68 -1.64 -20.63
N PRO A 57 13.96 -1.44 -19.51
CA PRO A 57 13.15 -0.25 -19.27
C PRO A 57 14.00 1.03 -19.20
N THR A 58 13.40 2.17 -19.56
CA THR A 58 14.02 3.50 -19.46
C THR A 58 14.19 3.91 -18.00
N GLY A 59 15.41 4.22 -17.60
CA GLY A 59 15.68 4.80 -16.27
C GLY A 59 15.14 6.23 -16.16
N ILE A 60 14.43 6.52 -15.07
CA ILE A 60 13.90 7.85 -14.76
C ILE A 60 14.41 8.32 -13.40
N GLY A 61 14.31 9.63 -13.15
CA GLY A 61 14.69 10.24 -11.87
C GLY A 61 13.53 10.29 -10.88
N HIS A 62 13.83 10.67 -9.65
CA HIS A 62 12.96 10.59 -8.46
C HIS A 62 11.86 11.67 -8.37
N GLN A 63 11.60 12.40 -9.45
CA GLN A 63 10.64 13.51 -9.48
C GLN A 63 9.25 13.11 -10.00
N TYR A 64 9.07 11.86 -10.45
CA TYR A 64 7.83 11.42 -11.10
C TYR A 64 7.01 10.48 -10.22
N GLU A 65 7.57 10.04 -9.09
CA GLU A 65 7.02 8.98 -8.25
C GLU A 65 6.81 9.47 -6.82
N PHE A 66 5.69 9.04 -6.25
CA PHE A 66 5.30 9.41 -4.89
C PHE A 66 4.87 8.16 -4.15
N MET A 67 5.54 7.85 -3.04
CA MET A 67 5.25 6.66 -2.26
C MET A 67 4.65 6.98 -0.89
N VAL A 68 3.64 6.22 -0.51
CA VAL A 68 2.97 6.32 0.79
C VAL A 68 2.89 4.93 1.40
N VAL A 69 3.19 4.83 2.70
CA VAL A 69 2.98 3.59 3.48
C VAL A 69 1.98 3.84 4.60
N THR A 70 1.18 2.82 4.94
CA THR A 70 0.17 2.90 6.00
C THR A 70 0.74 3.33 7.36
N ASP A 71 -0.03 4.16 8.07
CA ASP A 71 0.34 5.18 9.08
C ASP A 71 0.90 4.69 10.44
N GLY A 72 1.56 3.53 10.46
CA GLY A 72 2.36 3.05 11.59
C GLY A 72 3.74 2.58 11.21
N ALA A 73 3.99 2.37 9.91
CA ALA A 73 5.27 1.91 9.40
C ALA A 73 6.17 3.09 8.98
N SER A 74 5.62 4.26 8.65
CA SER A 74 6.44 5.38 8.15
C SER A 74 7.53 5.83 9.13
N ILE A 75 8.75 6.00 8.62
CA ILE A 75 9.86 6.67 9.34
C ILE A 75 10.14 8.04 8.71
N SER A 76 10.39 8.07 7.39
CA SER A 76 10.68 9.29 6.62
C SER A 76 10.40 9.08 5.13
N GLY A 77 10.29 10.16 4.35
CA GLY A 77 10.11 10.08 2.89
C GLY A 77 8.67 9.89 2.41
N GLN A 78 7.67 10.06 3.28
CA GLN A 78 6.25 10.03 2.87
C GLN A 78 5.96 11.04 1.76
N GLY A 79 5.30 10.57 0.70
CA GLY A 79 4.97 11.38 -0.45
C GLY A 79 6.20 11.79 -1.28
N GLY A 80 7.32 11.09 -1.17
CA GLY A 80 8.46 11.21 -2.08
C GLY A 80 8.75 9.90 -2.81
N ALA A 81 9.73 9.91 -3.72
CA ALA A 81 10.14 8.73 -4.48
C ALA A 81 10.99 7.74 -3.66
N ASP A 82 11.59 8.20 -2.55
CA ASP A 82 12.33 7.38 -1.58
C ASP A 82 11.55 7.31 -0.26
N LEU A 83 11.47 6.13 0.35
CA LEU A 83 10.64 5.90 1.52
C LEU A 83 11.32 4.99 2.52
N ASN A 84 11.43 5.44 3.77
CA ASN A 84 11.91 4.59 4.85
C ASN A 84 10.73 4.20 5.74
N PHE A 85 10.60 2.90 6.00
CA PHE A 85 9.51 2.40 6.83
C PHE A 85 9.95 1.22 7.72
N ARG A 86 9.43 1.20 8.94
CA ARG A 86 9.60 0.14 9.92
C ARG A 86 8.82 -1.10 9.47
N ALA A 87 9.49 -2.24 9.50
CA ALA A 87 8.87 -3.54 9.32
C ALA A 87 9.61 -4.58 10.15
N GLN A 88 8.90 -5.59 10.63
CA GLN A 88 9.46 -6.68 11.41
C GLN A 88 9.75 -7.87 10.51
N VAL A 89 10.78 -8.66 10.86
CA VAL A 89 11.02 -9.94 10.17
C VAL A 89 9.77 -10.81 10.24
N GLY A 90 9.29 -11.25 9.08
CA GLY A 90 8.04 -11.99 8.92
C GLY A 90 6.89 -11.15 8.34
N ASP A 91 6.95 -9.82 8.40
CA ASP A 91 5.93 -8.95 7.80
C ASP A 91 5.84 -9.16 6.28
N ASN A 92 4.64 -8.98 5.75
CA ASN A 92 4.38 -9.02 4.31
C ASN A 92 4.21 -7.59 3.80
N VAL A 93 5.02 -7.20 2.82
CA VAL A 93 4.96 -5.87 2.19
C VAL A 93 4.29 -6.01 0.83
N ARG A 94 3.31 -5.16 0.58
CA ARG A 94 2.49 -5.13 -0.64
C ARG A 94 2.64 -3.79 -1.32
N PHE A 95 3.24 -3.80 -2.50
CA PHE A 95 3.29 -2.63 -3.36
C PHE A 95 2.11 -2.67 -4.33
N HIS A 96 1.44 -1.54 -4.47
CA HIS A 96 0.52 -1.30 -5.59
C HIS A 96 0.87 0.04 -6.23
N GLY A 97 0.62 0.14 -7.53
CA GLY A 97 0.90 1.34 -8.30
C GLY A 97 -0.33 1.86 -9.02
N THR A 98 -0.46 3.17 -9.11
CA THR A 98 -1.48 3.84 -9.93
C THR A 98 -0.93 5.15 -10.50
N SER A 99 -1.51 5.66 -11.57
CA SER A 99 -1.24 7.03 -12.05
C SER A 99 -1.98 8.06 -11.19
N ALA A 100 -1.63 9.35 -11.33
CA ALA A 100 -2.32 10.43 -10.62
C ALA A 100 -3.84 10.52 -10.89
N SER A 101 -4.31 9.97 -12.02
CA SER A 101 -5.73 9.86 -12.39
C SER A 101 -6.36 8.52 -12.00
N ASP A 102 -5.80 7.80 -11.04
CA ASP A 102 -6.20 6.44 -10.66
C ASP A 102 -6.27 5.47 -11.86
N ASN A 103 -5.25 5.51 -12.72
CA ASN A 103 -5.19 4.75 -13.98
C ASN A 103 -6.36 5.00 -14.96
N PHE A 104 -7.17 6.05 -14.76
CA PHE A 104 -8.29 6.37 -15.63
C PHE A 104 -7.86 6.92 -16.99
N GLU A 105 -6.99 7.94 -17.04
CA GLU A 105 -6.49 8.50 -18.31
C GLU A 105 -5.31 7.67 -18.82
N ASN A 106 -4.11 8.04 -18.37
CA ASN A 106 -2.91 7.24 -18.50
C ASN A 106 -2.89 6.23 -17.35
N ALA A 107 -2.40 5.02 -17.62
CA ALA A 107 -2.32 3.97 -16.63
C ALA A 107 -0.90 3.48 -16.45
N ILE A 108 -0.59 2.95 -15.28
CA ILE A 108 0.65 2.21 -15.04
C ILE A 108 0.35 0.81 -14.53
N LEU A 109 1.28 -0.10 -14.81
CA LEU A 109 1.31 -1.44 -14.24
C LEU A 109 2.72 -1.73 -13.74
N VAL A 110 2.89 -1.81 -12.43
CA VAL A 110 4.14 -2.32 -11.85
C VAL A 110 4.24 -3.80 -12.22
N TYR A 111 5.36 -4.19 -12.84
CA TYR A 111 5.59 -5.57 -13.28
C TYR A 111 6.86 -6.18 -12.67
N GLY A 112 7.54 -5.47 -11.79
CA GLY A 112 8.64 -6.03 -11.03
C GLY A 112 9.17 -5.10 -9.95
N ILE A 113 9.62 -5.72 -8.87
CA ILE A 113 10.45 -5.10 -7.83
C ILE A 113 11.64 -6.03 -7.66
N LYS A 114 12.84 -5.53 -7.98
CA LYS A 114 14.06 -6.34 -8.05
C LYS A 114 15.13 -5.71 -7.17
N ARG A 115 15.79 -6.53 -6.36
CA ARG A 115 16.95 -6.07 -5.61
C ARG A 115 18.04 -5.56 -6.56
N PHE A 116 18.57 -4.38 -6.25
CA PHE A 116 19.65 -3.72 -6.98
C PHE A 116 20.96 -3.69 -6.16
N GLY A 117 20.87 -3.58 -4.83
CA GLY A 117 22.04 -3.56 -3.94
C GLY A 117 21.68 -3.58 -2.46
N GLY A 118 22.68 -3.42 -1.58
CA GLY A 118 22.49 -3.42 -0.12
C GLY A 118 22.36 -4.82 0.48
N ASP A 119 21.61 -4.94 1.58
CA ASP A 119 21.26 -6.21 2.20
C ASP A 119 20.18 -6.94 1.38
N GLN A 120 19.88 -8.20 1.73
CA GLN A 120 18.73 -8.92 1.19
C GLN A 120 17.62 -8.94 2.26
N VAL A 121 16.93 -7.80 2.40
CA VAL A 121 15.86 -7.55 3.38
C VAL A 121 14.59 -8.30 3.00
N PHE A 122 14.26 -8.34 1.71
CA PHE A 122 13.03 -8.94 1.19
C PHE A 122 13.26 -10.31 0.53
N SER A 123 12.26 -11.17 0.57
CA SER A 123 12.12 -12.27 -0.38
C SER A 123 11.90 -11.73 -1.80
N PRO A 124 12.09 -12.54 -2.86
CA PRO A 124 11.65 -12.15 -4.20
C PRO A 124 10.18 -11.72 -4.20
N PHE A 125 9.88 -10.60 -4.87
CA PHE A 125 8.52 -10.11 -5.01
C PHE A 125 7.78 -10.89 -6.11
N MET A 126 6.49 -11.15 -5.87
CA MET A 126 5.61 -11.81 -6.85
C MET A 126 4.32 -11.01 -7.02
N SER A 127 3.75 -11.04 -8.22
CA SER A 127 2.43 -10.46 -8.49
C SER A 127 1.33 -11.38 -7.98
N PHE A 128 0.37 -10.82 -7.26
CA PHE A 128 -0.84 -11.48 -6.82
C PHE A 128 -2.07 -10.66 -7.22
N THR A 129 -3.04 -11.31 -7.84
CA THR A 129 -4.36 -10.74 -8.12
C THR A 129 -5.39 -11.34 -7.19
N TYR A 130 -6.19 -10.49 -6.55
CA TYR A 130 -7.26 -10.85 -5.64
C TYR A 130 -8.59 -10.36 -6.17
N THR A 131 -9.61 -11.22 -6.10
CA THR A 131 -10.99 -10.83 -6.38
C THR A 131 -11.74 -10.68 -5.07
N LYS A 132 -12.31 -9.49 -4.83
CA LYS A 132 -13.09 -9.20 -3.61
C LYS A 132 -14.16 -8.14 -3.91
N ASN A 133 -15.20 -8.07 -3.10
CA ASN A 133 -16.14 -6.94 -3.18
C ASN A 133 -15.43 -5.63 -2.83
N GLY A 134 -15.38 -4.70 -3.78
CA GLY A 134 -14.90 -3.33 -3.64
C GLY A 134 -16.04 -2.35 -3.37
N VAL A 135 -15.67 -1.07 -3.23
CA VAL A 135 -16.59 0.03 -2.94
C VAL A 135 -16.36 1.12 -4.00
N SER A 136 -17.41 1.45 -4.73
CA SER A 136 -17.38 2.49 -5.77
C SER A 136 -18.57 3.44 -5.64
N PRO A 137 -18.47 4.68 -6.18
CA PRO A 137 -19.61 5.61 -6.19
C PRO A 137 -20.85 5.02 -6.88
N SER A 138 -22.04 5.27 -6.31
CA SER A 138 -23.32 4.91 -6.92
C SER A 138 -23.95 6.09 -7.67
N GLY A 139 -23.65 6.23 -8.97
CA GLY A 139 -24.21 7.33 -9.78
C GLY A 139 -23.88 8.72 -9.23
N PHE A 140 -24.76 9.70 -9.44
CA PHE A 140 -24.53 11.10 -9.05
C PHE A 140 -24.57 11.34 -7.53
N ASP A 141 -25.40 10.61 -6.79
CA ASP A 141 -25.57 10.84 -5.35
C ASP A 141 -24.47 10.19 -4.49
N VAL A 142 -23.58 9.38 -5.10
CA VAL A 142 -22.41 8.66 -4.52
C VAL A 142 -22.74 7.67 -3.39
N LEU A 143 -23.76 7.95 -2.58
CA LEU A 143 -24.23 7.18 -1.44
C LEU A 143 -25.72 6.81 -1.59
N PRO A 144 -26.13 5.59 -1.19
CA PRO A 144 -25.28 4.52 -0.66
C PRO A 144 -24.37 3.92 -1.74
N ALA A 145 -23.10 3.73 -1.41
CA ALA A 145 -22.09 3.27 -2.37
C ALA A 145 -22.48 1.96 -3.06
N HIS A 146 -22.00 1.78 -4.29
CA HIS A 146 -22.05 0.51 -4.99
C HIS A 146 -21.03 -0.46 -4.36
N ILE A 147 -21.47 -1.69 -4.11
CA ILE A 147 -20.64 -2.78 -3.59
C ILE A 147 -20.69 -3.92 -4.60
N GLY A 148 -19.56 -4.24 -5.22
CA GLY A 148 -19.49 -5.24 -6.28
C GLY A 148 -18.12 -5.89 -6.39
N SER A 149 -18.05 -7.02 -7.12
CA SER A 149 -16.82 -7.78 -7.30
C SER A 149 -15.79 -6.99 -8.13
N GLU A 150 -14.61 -6.76 -7.58
CA GLU A 150 -13.51 -6.04 -8.20
C GLU A 150 -12.20 -6.86 -8.11
N GLN A 151 -11.26 -6.57 -9.01
CA GLN A 151 -9.92 -7.15 -8.99
C GLN A 151 -8.92 -6.14 -8.42
N PHE A 152 -8.12 -6.60 -7.47
CA PHE A 152 -7.03 -5.86 -6.86
C PHE A 152 -5.73 -6.59 -7.14
N TRP A 153 -4.63 -5.88 -7.35
CA TRP A 153 -3.33 -6.49 -7.61
C TRP A 153 -2.26 -5.87 -6.72
N PHE A 154 -1.31 -6.70 -6.30
CA PHE A 154 -0.18 -6.29 -5.48
C PHE A 154 1.08 -7.05 -5.90
N TYR A 155 2.22 -6.37 -5.84
CA TYR A 155 3.52 -7.02 -5.78
C TYR A 155 3.88 -7.26 -4.32
N GLU A 156 3.91 -8.53 -3.91
CA GLU A 156 4.10 -8.92 -2.51
C GLU A 156 5.46 -9.58 -2.26
N GLY A 157 6.09 -9.23 -1.14
CA GLY A 157 7.34 -9.79 -0.66
C GLY A 157 7.39 -9.81 0.86
N ARG A 158 8.16 -10.72 1.45
CA ARG A 158 8.29 -10.85 2.91
C ARG A 158 9.58 -10.23 3.41
N VAL A 159 9.54 -9.60 4.57
CA VAL A 159 10.75 -9.19 5.29
C VAL A 159 11.42 -10.44 5.87
N ILE A 160 12.61 -10.78 5.38
CA ILE A 160 13.37 -11.97 5.80
C ILE A 160 14.54 -11.64 6.74
N THR A 161 15.03 -10.41 6.72
CA THR A 161 16.03 -9.88 7.65
C THR A 161 15.89 -8.36 7.76
N ALA A 162 16.38 -7.78 8.85
CA ALA A 162 16.52 -6.32 8.97
C ALA A 162 17.72 -5.82 8.15
N GLY A 163 17.66 -4.57 7.67
CA GLY A 163 18.75 -3.97 6.89
C GLY A 163 18.28 -2.85 5.96
N VAL A 164 19.18 -2.44 5.06
CA VAL A 164 18.90 -1.46 4.00
C VAL A 164 18.96 -2.19 2.66
N GLU A 165 17.87 -2.17 1.89
CA GLU A 165 17.83 -2.77 0.56
C GLU A 165 17.53 -1.71 -0.49
N ASN A 166 18.39 -1.63 -1.49
CA ASN A 166 18.14 -0.82 -2.67
C ASN A 166 17.47 -1.71 -3.70
N PHE A 167 16.31 -1.31 -4.22
CA PHE A 167 15.61 -2.05 -5.25
C PHE A 167 15.30 -1.16 -6.44
N GLN A 168 15.03 -1.80 -7.57
CA GLN A 168 14.48 -1.19 -8.77
C GLN A 168 13.01 -1.57 -8.85
N VAL A 169 12.15 -0.57 -9.03
CA VAL A 169 10.76 -0.80 -9.41
C VAL A 169 10.67 -0.60 -10.92
N VAL A 170 10.06 -1.57 -11.61
CA VAL A 170 9.83 -1.52 -13.05
C VAL A 170 8.33 -1.50 -13.33
N PHE A 171 7.91 -0.59 -14.22
CA PHE A 171 6.50 -0.41 -14.58
C PHE A 171 6.31 -0.13 -16.07
N ALA A 172 5.19 -0.58 -16.60
CA ALA A 172 4.73 -0.21 -17.93
C ALA A 172 3.83 1.01 -17.81
N LEU A 173 4.03 2.01 -18.67
CA LEU A 173 3.12 3.15 -18.83
C LEU A 173 2.25 2.91 -20.06
N TYR A 174 0.95 3.14 -19.91
CA TYR A 174 -0.04 3.06 -20.97
C TYR A 174 -0.67 4.42 -21.21
N THR A 175 -0.78 4.79 -22.48
CA THR A 175 -1.55 5.95 -22.96
C THR A 175 -2.78 5.47 -23.70
N ARG A 176 -3.81 6.30 -23.84
CA ARG A 176 -4.98 5.95 -24.66
C ARG A 176 -4.71 6.27 -26.13
N GLY A 177 -4.76 5.24 -26.98
CA GLY A 177 -4.64 5.39 -28.43
C GLY A 177 -5.89 6.02 -29.07
N ALA A 178 -5.90 6.13 -30.39
CA ALA A 178 -7.04 6.71 -31.13
C ALA A 178 -8.36 5.92 -30.97
N SER A 179 -8.27 4.64 -30.60
CA SER A 179 -9.41 3.77 -30.28
C SER A 179 -9.99 4.02 -28.90
N GLY A 180 -9.30 4.77 -28.03
CA GLY A 180 -9.61 4.93 -26.62
C GLY A 180 -9.07 3.80 -25.73
N GLU A 181 -8.54 2.72 -26.32
CA GLU A 181 -7.94 1.62 -25.58
C GLU A 181 -6.54 1.97 -25.05
N PRO A 182 -6.14 1.45 -23.87
CA PRO A 182 -4.77 1.59 -23.38
C PRO A 182 -3.77 0.87 -24.29
N GLU A 183 -2.77 1.61 -24.76
CA GLU A 183 -1.64 1.13 -25.55
C GLU A 183 -0.35 1.39 -24.77
N VAL A 184 0.62 0.46 -24.84
CA VAL A 184 1.91 0.64 -24.15
C VAL A 184 2.61 1.85 -24.75
N TYR A 185 2.87 2.84 -23.89
CA TYR A 185 3.70 3.99 -24.23
C TYR A 185 5.18 3.64 -24.10
N GLY A 186 5.55 2.93 -23.04
CA GLY A 186 6.89 2.44 -22.81
C GLY A 186 7.08 1.80 -21.44
N TYR A 187 8.27 1.25 -21.23
CA TYR A 187 8.67 0.62 -19.98
C TYR A 187 9.69 1.50 -19.26
N PHE A 188 9.51 1.65 -17.95
CA PHE A 188 10.28 2.55 -17.12
C PHE A 188 10.75 1.88 -15.83
N GLN A 189 11.83 2.42 -15.27
CA GLN A 189 12.36 1.97 -13.99
C GLN A 189 12.90 3.14 -13.18
N TRP A 190 12.76 3.07 -11.87
CA TRP A 190 13.46 3.94 -10.92
C TRP A 190 13.99 3.12 -9.74
N ASP A 191 14.98 3.65 -9.04
CA ASP A 191 15.72 2.98 -7.96
C ASP A 191 15.45 3.61 -6.59
N PRO A 192 14.28 3.38 -5.98
CA PRO A 192 14.01 3.88 -4.64
C PRO A 192 14.92 3.22 -3.60
N THR A 193 15.26 4.00 -2.57
CA THR A 193 15.88 3.45 -1.36
C THR A 193 14.83 3.22 -0.29
N VAL A 194 14.82 2.00 0.28
CA VAL A 194 13.99 1.67 1.45
C VAL A 194 14.84 1.08 2.57
N THR A 195 14.76 1.71 3.73
CA THR A 195 15.33 1.17 4.98
C THR A 195 14.25 0.46 5.78
N VAL A 196 14.52 -0.79 6.17
CA VAL A 196 13.68 -1.56 7.10
C VAL A 196 14.38 -1.68 8.44
N GLU A 197 13.83 -0.96 9.44
CA GLU A 197 14.23 -1.12 10.83
C GLU A 197 13.50 -2.31 11.45
N GLY A 198 14.26 -3.38 11.72
CA GLY A 198 13.82 -4.54 12.50
C GLY A 198 13.63 -4.24 13.98
#